data_AF-A0A0U1LW26-F1
#
_entry.id   AF-A0A0U1LW26-F1
#
_cell.length_a   1.000
_cell.length_b   1.000
_cell.length_c   1.000
_cell.angle_alpha   90.00
_cell.angle_beta   90.00
_cell.angle_gamma   90.00
#
_symmetry.space_group_name_H-M   'P 1'
#
loop_
_entity.id
_entity.type
_entity.pdbx_description
1 polymer ?
#
loop_
_entity_poly.entity_id
_entity_poly.type
_entity_poly.pdbx_seq_one_letter_code
_entity_poly.pdbx_strand_id
1 'polypeptide(L)'
;MAALSECRLAGKLTRNIAKALPSTQSAIASRSLSRKYAPIGNCTAKTVQAVCRRGLSTAPRLSSQLRCYHSQFHPPLPTHEYTNSQTAILSAALKHIPDHGFTNRALMLGARDMGFLDVSIQLFPRQEMDLILFWLASRRGLLRSKVENGLFEGKEQLGVDGKVKALILERLKMNNEIIHRWQDALALMSFPSNIPLSLSELHSLSSDILYLAGDASIDASWYTKRLSLSTLYASSEVIMTRDSSPDYSYTEGFVERRFEDNGALGDKVGGVKSYLGFMAGTAVGLGRSWGLKI
;
A
#
# COMPACT_ATOMS: atom_id res chain seq x y z
N MET A 1 3.88 44.07 69.28
CA MET A 1 5.24 44.58 69.54
C MET A 1 6.10 43.42 70.01
N ALA A 2 7.28 43.26 69.40
CA ALA A 2 8.37 42.31 69.72
C ALA A 2 8.05 40.81 69.50
N ALA A 3 8.94 39.94 69.02
CA ALA A 3 10.22 40.07 68.33
C ALA A 3 10.61 38.66 67.84
N LEU A 4 11.21 38.60 66.65
CA LEU A 4 12.39 37.81 66.23
C LEU A 4 12.54 36.34 66.69
N SER A 5 12.69 35.44 65.72
CA SER A 5 13.88 34.57 65.59
C SER A 5 13.85 33.77 64.29
N GLU A 6 14.66 34.17 63.31
CA GLU A 6 15.11 33.29 62.22
C GLU A 6 16.09 32.25 62.76
N CYS A 7 16.14 31.04 62.17
CA CYS A 7 17.41 30.33 61.88
C CYS A 7 17.21 29.08 61.00
N ARG A 8 17.48 29.28 59.70
CA ARG A 8 18.38 28.53 58.79
C ARG A 8 18.84 27.07 59.08
N LEU A 9 18.98 26.37 57.94
CA LEU A 9 19.81 25.20 57.55
C LEU A 9 19.06 23.86 57.48
N ALA A 10 18.75 23.36 56.28
CA ALA A 10 19.65 22.71 55.31
C ALA A 10 20.16 21.32 55.76
N GLY A 11 19.77 20.31 55.00
CA GLY A 11 20.63 19.17 54.70
C GLY A 11 20.16 17.81 55.21
N LYS A 12 20.30 16.84 54.30
CA LYS A 12 20.29 15.37 54.49
C LYS A 12 18.88 14.78 54.48
N LEU A 13 18.33 14.38 53.32
CA LEU A 13 18.82 13.31 52.43
C LEU A 13 19.30 12.11 53.24
N THR A 14 18.43 11.10 53.36
CA THR A 14 18.69 9.65 53.35
C THR A 14 17.52 8.92 54.00
N ARG A 15 16.56 8.45 53.21
CA ARG A 15 15.75 7.29 53.60
C ARG A 15 15.91 6.21 52.54
N ASN A 16 16.62 5.19 52.99
CA ASN A 16 16.77 3.88 52.41
C ASN A 16 15.41 3.29 52.03
N ILE A 17 15.21 3.08 50.74
CA ILE A 17 14.30 2.06 50.21
C ILE A 17 15.20 1.09 49.45
N ALA A 18 15.85 0.19 50.19
CA ALA A 18 16.49 -0.98 49.63
C ALA A 18 15.43 -2.07 49.52
N LYS A 19 14.79 -2.17 48.34
CA LYS A 19 14.03 -3.35 47.93
C LYS A 19 14.60 -3.85 46.60
N ALA A 20 15.39 -4.92 46.75
CA ALA A 20 15.72 -5.99 45.81
C ALA A 20 15.35 -5.77 44.33
N LEU A 21 16.34 -5.35 43.54
CA LEU A 21 16.43 -5.62 42.11
C LEU A 21 17.02 -7.02 41.90
N PRO A 22 16.41 -7.93 41.14
CA PRO A 22 17.15 -8.98 40.46
C PRO A 22 17.84 -8.36 39.23
N SER A 23 19.16 -8.25 39.32
CA SER A 23 20.07 -7.95 38.22
C SER A 23 20.05 -9.09 37.21
N THR A 24 19.13 -9.03 36.26
CA THR A 24 19.18 -9.87 35.05
C THR A 24 20.02 -9.13 34.02
N GLN A 25 21.32 -9.37 34.04
CA GLN A 25 22.21 -9.01 32.93
C GLN A 25 21.87 -9.92 31.74
N SER A 26 20.90 -9.51 30.91
CA SER A 26 20.80 -10.07 29.56
C SER A 26 21.81 -9.34 28.70
N ALA A 27 22.96 -9.99 28.50
CA ALA A 27 23.96 -9.60 27.52
C ALA A 27 23.28 -9.35 26.17
N ILE A 28 23.30 -8.10 25.72
CA ILE A 28 22.98 -7.75 24.33
C ILE A 28 24.17 -8.23 23.50
N ALA A 29 24.15 -9.51 23.18
CA ALA A 29 24.96 -10.04 22.09
C ALA A 29 24.43 -9.37 20.82
N SER A 30 25.22 -8.46 20.28
CA SER A 30 25.12 -7.95 18.92
C SER A 30 25.18 -9.12 17.95
N ARG A 31 24.03 -9.76 17.70
CA ARG A 31 23.84 -10.66 16.57
C ARG A 31 23.85 -9.79 15.33
N SER A 32 25.04 -9.63 14.75
CA SER A 32 25.18 -9.32 13.34
C SER A 32 24.28 -10.31 12.59
N LEU A 33 23.20 -9.80 11.99
CA LEU A 33 22.47 -10.53 10.98
C LEU A 33 23.36 -10.57 9.74
N SER A 34 24.37 -11.44 9.82
CA SER A 34 25.07 -11.97 8.67
C SER A 34 23.98 -12.54 7.78
N ARG A 35 23.70 -11.82 6.69
CA ARG A 35 22.78 -12.19 5.63
C ARG A 35 23.21 -13.56 5.11
N LYS A 36 22.66 -14.62 5.71
CA LYS A 36 22.78 -15.98 5.20
C LYS A 36 21.93 -16.02 3.94
N TYR A 37 22.58 -15.77 2.81
CA TYR A 37 22.13 -16.30 1.55
C TYR A 37 21.90 -17.80 1.75
N ALA A 38 20.65 -18.22 1.66
CA ALA A 38 20.35 -19.64 1.49
C ALA A 38 21.06 -20.07 0.20
N PRO A 39 22.01 -21.02 0.24
CA PRO A 39 22.56 -21.55 -0.98
C PRO A 39 21.44 -22.27 -1.73
N ILE A 40 21.36 -21.95 -3.01
CA ILE A 40 20.58 -22.67 -4.01
C ILE A 40 20.82 -24.16 -3.79
N GLY A 41 19.75 -24.89 -3.49
CA GLY A 41 19.80 -26.33 -3.28
C GLY A 41 20.40 -27.00 -4.52
N ASN A 42 21.63 -27.48 -4.37
CA ASN A 42 22.27 -28.35 -5.35
C ASN A 42 21.49 -29.66 -5.40
N CYS A 43 20.86 -29.95 -6.54
CA CYS A 43 20.38 -31.28 -6.86
C CYS A 43 21.60 -32.21 -6.98
N THR A 44 21.90 -32.95 -5.93
CA THR A 44 22.91 -34.01 -5.93
C THR A 44 22.44 -35.15 -6.84
N ALA A 45 23.08 -35.29 -8.00
CA ALA A 45 22.97 -36.48 -8.82
C ALA A 45 23.65 -37.65 -8.08
N LYS A 46 22.85 -38.63 -7.65
CA LYS A 46 23.39 -39.92 -7.20
C LYS A 46 23.87 -40.69 -8.43
N THR A 47 25.18 -40.85 -8.55
CA THR A 47 25.82 -41.77 -9.49
C THR A 47 25.42 -43.20 -9.13
N VAL A 48 24.52 -43.79 -9.92
CA VAL A 48 24.34 -45.24 -9.98
C VAL A 48 25.10 -45.71 -11.21
N GLN A 49 26.20 -46.42 -10.99
CA GLN A 49 26.88 -47.17 -12.04
C GLN A 49 25.90 -48.22 -12.58
N ALA A 50 25.54 -48.11 -13.86
CA ALA A 50 24.80 -49.14 -14.57
C ALA A 50 25.54 -49.47 -15.87
N VAL A 51 25.95 -50.73 -15.92
CA VAL A 51 26.63 -51.47 -16.98
C VAL A 51 26.01 -51.20 -18.36
N CYS A 52 26.86 -50.92 -19.36
CA CYS A 52 26.47 -50.78 -20.76
C CYS A 52 25.83 -52.06 -21.30
N ARG A 53 24.55 -51.99 -21.71
CA ARG A 53 23.99 -52.88 -22.73
C ARG A 53 23.50 -52.03 -23.91
N ARG A 54 23.96 -52.40 -25.10
CA ARG A 54 23.58 -51.82 -26.40
C ARG A 54 22.07 -51.97 -26.62
N GLY A 55 21.40 -50.90 -27.06
CA GLY A 55 20.01 -50.98 -27.50
C GLY A 55 19.41 -49.62 -27.84
N LEU A 56 19.24 -49.39 -29.15
CA LEU A 56 18.37 -48.43 -29.88
C LEU A 56 18.20 -46.99 -29.36
N SER A 57 18.58 -46.08 -30.27
CA SER A 57 18.30 -44.64 -30.28
C SER A 57 16.86 -44.32 -29.87
N THR A 58 16.70 -43.66 -28.72
CA THR A 58 15.52 -42.88 -28.37
C THR A 58 16.00 -41.46 -28.08
N ALA A 59 15.55 -40.51 -28.91
CA ALA A 59 15.89 -39.11 -28.77
C ALA A 59 15.52 -38.60 -27.36
N PRO A 60 16.36 -37.79 -26.70
CA PRO A 60 15.98 -37.20 -25.43
C PRO A 60 14.79 -36.28 -25.69
N ARG A 61 13.65 -36.56 -25.05
CA ARG A 61 12.56 -35.59 -24.97
C ARG A 61 13.12 -34.36 -24.27
N LEU A 62 13.30 -33.27 -25.02
CA LEU A 62 13.47 -31.96 -24.41
C LEU A 62 12.27 -31.77 -23.47
N SER A 63 12.50 -31.79 -22.15
CA SER A 63 11.51 -31.22 -21.26
C SER A 63 11.37 -29.77 -21.72
N SER A 64 10.23 -29.42 -22.29
CA SER A 64 9.91 -28.04 -22.55
C SER A 64 9.88 -27.35 -21.19
N GLN A 65 11.01 -26.79 -20.77
CA GLN A 65 11.01 -25.75 -19.76
C GLN A 65 10.14 -24.66 -20.36
N LEU A 66 8.86 -24.66 -19.98
CA LEU A 66 7.95 -23.56 -20.21
C LEU A 66 8.67 -22.36 -19.62
N ARG A 67 9.27 -21.53 -20.48
CA ARG A 67 9.86 -20.28 -20.02
C ARG A 67 8.69 -19.46 -19.52
N CYS A 68 8.54 -19.36 -18.20
CA CYS A 68 7.64 -18.41 -17.60
C CYS A 68 8.14 -17.02 -18.00
N TYR A 69 7.50 -16.39 -18.98
CA TYR A 69 7.73 -14.99 -19.32
C TYR A 69 7.24 -14.06 -18.19
N HIS A 70 6.61 -14.62 -17.16
CA HIS A 70 6.13 -13.93 -15.98
C HIS A 70 7.30 -13.63 -15.02
N SER A 71 7.68 -12.35 -14.90
CA SER A 71 8.49 -11.89 -13.79
C SER A 71 7.62 -11.86 -12.52
N GLN A 72 7.98 -12.65 -11.51
CA GLN A 72 7.37 -12.53 -10.16
C GLN A 72 7.84 -11.28 -9.41
N PHE A 73 8.63 -10.44 -10.08
CA PHE A 73 9.22 -9.25 -9.50
C PHE A 73 8.18 -8.13 -9.47
N HIS A 74 7.58 -7.93 -8.30
CA HIS A 74 6.86 -6.72 -7.99
C HIS A 74 7.84 -5.71 -7.39
N PRO A 75 7.84 -4.44 -7.84
CA PRO A 75 8.74 -3.45 -7.29
C PRO A 75 8.55 -3.35 -5.77
N PRO A 76 9.65 -3.28 -4.98
CA PRO A 76 9.52 -3.02 -3.56
C PRO A 76 8.76 -1.70 -3.34
N LEU A 77 8.14 -1.56 -2.17
CA LEU A 77 7.51 -0.29 -1.78
C LEU A 77 8.47 0.87 -2.11
N PRO A 78 7.98 1.95 -2.73
CA PRO A 78 8.83 3.10 -3.02
C PRO A 78 9.42 3.56 -1.69
N THR A 79 10.75 3.61 -1.63
CA THR A 79 11.47 4.14 -0.47
C THR A 79 11.00 5.59 -0.30
N HIS A 80 10.31 5.87 0.79
CA HIS A 80 9.85 7.23 1.05
C HIS A 80 11.08 8.14 1.06
N GLU A 81 11.08 9.20 0.25
CA GLU A 81 12.20 10.14 0.08
C GLU A 81 12.40 11.05 1.31
N TYR A 82 11.90 10.65 2.48
CA TYR A 82 11.94 11.43 3.70
C TYR A 82 13.20 11.14 4.50
N THR A 83 13.82 12.19 5.01
CA THR A 83 14.91 12.11 5.98
C THR A 83 14.39 11.49 7.29
N ASN A 84 15.28 10.91 8.11
CA ASN A 84 14.91 10.36 9.43
C ASN A 84 14.12 11.38 10.29
N SER A 85 14.52 12.65 10.30
CA SER A 85 13.81 13.71 11.04
C SER A 85 12.43 14.00 10.48
N GLN A 86 12.28 14.07 9.15
CA GLN A 86 10.99 14.26 8.48
C GLN A 86 10.04 13.10 8.80
N THR A 87 10.54 11.86 8.73
CA THR A 87 9.77 10.66 9.06
C THR A 87 9.32 10.66 10.53
N ALA A 88 10.20 11.06 11.46
CA ALA A 88 9.85 11.17 12.87
C ALA A 88 8.71 12.16 13.09
N ILE A 89 8.81 13.37 12.51
CA ILE A 89 7.77 14.40 12.60
C ILE A 89 6.45 13.91 11.98
N LEU A 90 6.49 13.34 10.77
CA LEU A 90 5.30 12.84 10.08
C LEU A 90 4.63 11.70 10.87
N SER A 91 5.41 10.77 11.41
CA SER A 91 4.89 9.66 12.22
C SER A 91 4.22 10.13 13.50
N ALA A 92 4.73 11.20 14.13
CA ALA A 92 4.12 11.82 15.30
C ALA A 92 2.84 12.57 14.93
N ALA A 93 2.86 13.30 13.80
CA ALA A 93 1.73 14.07 13.30
C ALA A 93 0.51 13.19 13.00
N LEU A 94 0.70 11.92 12.63
CA LEU A 94 -0.41 10.98 12.38
C LEU A 94 -1.40 10.85 13.55
N LYS A 95 -0.92 11.00 14.79
CA LYS A 95 -1.75 10.91 16.01
C LYS A 95 -2.72 12.08 16.15
N HIS A 96 -2.40 13.22 15.55
CA HIS A 96 -3.16 14.47 15.65
C HIS A 96 -4.16 14.67 14.50
N ILE A 97 -4.16 13.78 13.51
CA ILE A 97 -5.06 13.87 12.35
C ILE A 97 -6.54 13.78 12.73
N PRO A 98 -6.98 12.90 13.64
CA PRO A 98 -8.39 12.85 14.03
C PRO A 98 -8.89 14.20 14.58
N ASP A 99 -8.08 14.91 15.37
CA ASP A 99 -8.51 16.17 15.97
C ASP A 99 -8.40 17.35 14.98
N HIS A 100 -7.24 17.47 14.33
CA HIS A 100 -6.87 18.66 13.55
C HIS A 100 -6.92 18.49 12.03
N GLY A 101 -7.16 17.28 11.52
CA GLY A 101 -7.13 16.97 10.10
C GLY A 101 -5.75 17.04 9.46
N PHE A 102 -5.71 17.03 8.12
CA PHE A 102 -4.49 17.12 7.33
C PHE A 102 -4.04 18.57 7.15
N THR A 103 -3.77 19.24 8.28
CA THR A 103 -3.41 20.66 8.31
C THR A 103 -1.98 20.87 8.79
N ASN A 104 -1.42 22.04 8.47
CA ASN A 104 -0.14 22.49 9.02
C ASN A 104 -0.10 22.46 10.55
N ARG A 105 -1.27 22.62 11.20
CA ARG A 105 -1.38 22.54 12.66
C ARG A 105 -1.02 21.16 13.19
N ALA A 106 -1.46 20.09 12.52
CA ALA A 106 -1.12 18.71 12.88
C ALA A 106 0.39 18.45 12.72
N LEU A 107 1.02 19.00 11.67
CA LEU A 107 2.47 18.92 11.48
C LEU A 107 3.25 19.63 12.59
N MET A 108 2.84 20.84 12.96
CA MET A 108 3.49 21.57 14.07
C MET A 108 3.37 20.81 15.39
N LEU A 109 2.21 20.19 15.67
CA LEU A 109 2.05 19.36 16.87
C LEU A 109 2.96 18.13 16.84
N GLY A 110 3.02 17.42 15.71
CA GLY A 110 3.95 16.29 15.54
C GLY A 110 5.42 16.70 15.71
N ALA A 111 5.80 17.89 15.25
CA ALA A 111 7.14 18.44 15.45
C ALA A 111 7.43 18.69 16.94
N ARG A 112 6.48 19.32 17.66
CA ARG A 112 6.60 19.57 19.11
C ARG A 112 6.72 18.27 19.91
N ASP A 113 5.95 17.24 19.57
CA ASP A 113 6.00 15.95 20.24
C ASP A 113 7.37 15.27 20.14
N MET A 114 8.06 15.47 19.02
CA MET A 114 9.40 14.95 18.77
C MET A 114 10.51 15.88 19.27
N GLY A 115 10.16 17.02 19.90
CA GLY A 115 11.11 18.00 20.41
C GLY A 115 11.71 18.94 19.35
N PHE A 116 11.12 19.00 18.16
CA PHE A 116 11.49 19.96 17.12
C PHE A 116 10.75 21.29 17.28
N LEU A 117 11.27 22.35 16.65
CA LEU A 117 10.63 23.67 16.63
C LEU A 117 9.49 23.68 15.59
N ASP A 118 8.52 24.57 15.76
CA ASP A 118 7.43 24.75 14.78
C ASP A 118 7.94 25.13 13.39
N VAL A 119 9.07 25.82 13.30
CA VAL A 119 9.73 26.20 12.04
C VAL A 119 10.16 24.96 11.23
N SER A 120 10.29 23.79 11.87
CA SER A 120 10.64 22.54 11.20
C SER A 120 9.61 22.07 10.16
N ILE A 121 8.40 22.66 10.12
CA ILE A 121 7.46 22.40 9.01
C ILE A 121 8.03 22.84 7.65
N GLN A 122 8.99 23.77 7.63
CA GLN A 122 9.66 24.22 6.40
C GLN A 122 10.55 23.14 5.77
N LEU A 123 10.82 22.03 6.49
CA LEU A 123 11.50 20.87 5.91
C LEU A 123 10.61 20.17 4.86
N PHE A 124 9.30 20.41 4.86
CA PHE A 124 8.37 19.78 3.93
C PHE A 124 8.05 20.75 2.77
N PRO A 125 8.49 20.45 1.52
CA PRO A 125 8.25 21.35 0.39
C PRO A 125 6.76 21.52 0.08
N ARG A 126 5.93 20.51 0.37
CA ARG A 126 4.48 20.52 0.08
C ARG A 126 3.61 20.50 1.34
N GLN A 127 4.24 20.48 2.52
CA GLN A 127 3.59 20.58 3.83
C GLN A 127 2.45 19.55 4.01
N GLU A 128 1.20 19.99 4.00
CA GLU A 128 0.00 19.18 4.21
C GLU A 128 -0.11 18.01 3.23
N MET A 129 0.32 18.20 1.98
CA MET A 129 0.34 17.11 1.00
C MET A 129 1.35 16.03 1.34
N ASP A 130 2.52 16.39 1.90
CA ASP A 130 3.50 15.39 2.33
C ASP A 130 2.96 14.55 3.49
N LEU A 131 2.13 15.14 4.36
CA LEU A 131 1.41 14.41 5.41
C LEU A 131 0.39 13.42 4.83
N ILE A 132 -0.38 13.81 3.81
CA ILE A 132 -1.33 12.92 3.13
C ILE A 132 -0.58 11.77 2.43
N LEU A 133 0.48 12.07 1.68
CA LEU A 133 1.28 11.07 0.98
C LEU A 133 1.88 10.06 1.98
N PHE A 134 2.41 10.56 3.10
CA PHE A 134 2.93 9.71 4.16
C PHE A 134 1.85 8.81 4.78
N TRP A 135 0.63 9.33 4.99
CA TRP A 135 -0.50 8.51 5.45
C TRP A 135 -0.84 7.40 4.46
N LEU A 136 -1.00 7.73 3.17
CA LEU A 136 -1.33 6.77 2.12
C LEU A 136 -0.29 5.66 2.02
N ALA A 137 0.99 6.04 2.03
CA ALA A 137 2.11 5.12 1.94
C ALA A 137 2.23 4.21 3.20
N SER A 138 2.04 4.78 4.39
CA SER A 138 2.02 4.03 5.66
C SER A 138 0.90 2.98 5.68
N ARG A 139 -0.32 3.34 5.28
CA ARG A 139 -1.46 2.40 5.23
C ARG A 139 -1.28 1.33 4.16
N ARG A 140 -0.62 1.65 3.04
CA ARG A 140 -0.24 0.66 2.02
C ARG A 140 0.79 -0.34 2.55
N GLY A 141 1.79 0.11 3.31
CA GLY A 141 2.74 -0.76 4.00
C GLY A 141 2.05 -1.66 5.03
N LEU A 142 1.13 -1.11 5.81
CA LEU A 142 0.34 -1.88 6.79
C LEU A 142 -0.52 -2.95 6.12
N LEU A 143 -1.11 -2.66 4.96
CA LEU A 143 -1.87 -3.63 4.17
C LEU A 143 -1.00 -4.82 3.74
N ARG A 144 0.21 -4.57 3.23
CA ARG A 144 1.18 -5.63 2.90
C ARG A 144 1.52 -6.47 4.14
N SER A 145 1.83 -5.83 5.26
CA SER A 145 2.14 -6.52 6.51
C SER A 145 0.97 -7.38 7.01
N LYS A 146 -0.28 -6.91 6.89
CA LYS A 146 -1.47 -7.71 7.21
C LYS A 146 -1.56 -8.97 6.36
N VAL A 147 -1.25 -8.88 5.06
CA VAL A 147 -1.24 -10.05 4.16
C VAL A 147 -0.15 -11.05 4.56
N GLU A 148 1.05 -10.56 4.88
CA GLU A 148 2.15 -11.40 5.36
C GLU A 148 1.82 -12.07 6.70
N ASN A 149 1.07 -11.41 7.58
CA ASN A 149 0.60 -11.92 8.86
C ASN A 149 -0.62 -12.84 8.74
N GLY A 150 -0.95 -13.33 7.54
CA GLY A 150 -1.99 -14.36 7.38
C GLY A 150 -3.41 -13.82 7.19
N LEU A 151 -3.62 -12.65 6.59
CA LEU A 151 -4.97 -12.14 6.27
C LEU A 151 -5.85 -13.15 5.50
N PHE A 152 -5.23 -14.05 4.74
CA PHE A 152 -5.91 -15.09 3.98
C PHE A 152 -5.96 -16.45 4.68
N GLU A 153 -5.43 -16.59 5.89
CA GLU A 153 -5.55 -17.81 6.68
C GLU A 153 -7.04 -18.09 6.96
N GLY A 154 -7.52 -19.27 6.52
CA GLY A 154 -8.94 -19.64 6.58
C GLY A 154 -9.80 -19.16 5.40
N LYS A 155 -9.22 -18.43 4.43
CA LYS A 155 -9.87 -17.94 3.20
C LYS A 155 -9.19 -18.42 1.91
N GLU A 156 -8.45 -19.53 1.98
CA GLU A 156 -7.68 -20.07 0.85
C GLU A 156 -8.53 -20.40 -0.39
N GLN A 157 -9.82 -20.67 -0.20
CA GLN A 157 -10.78 -20.99 -1.26
C GLN A 157 -11.24 -19.75 -2.04
N LEU A 158 -10.89 -18.53 -1.61
CA LEU A 158 -11.25 -17.33 -2.34
C LEU A 158 -10.43 -17.25 -3.65
N GLY A 159 -11.15 -17.15 -4.76
CA GLY A 159 -10.57 -16.78 -6.05
C GLY A 159 -9.87 -15.41 -5.99
N VAL A 160 -9.08 -15.09 -7.01
CA VAL A 160 -8.31 -13.83 -7.09
C VAL A 160 -9.21 -12.62 -6.83
N ASP A 161 -10.39 -12.57 -7.44
CA ASP A 161 -11.32 -11.45 -7.29
C ASP A 161 -11.85 -11.32 -5.85
N GLY A 162 -12.11 -12.44 -5.18
CA GLY A 162 -12.50 -12.46 -3.77
C GLY A 162 -11.39 -11.93 -2.85
N LYS A 163 -10.13 -12.23 -3.17
CA LYS A 163 -8.96 -11.68 -2.47
C LYS A 163 -8.82 -10.18 -2.70
N VAL A 164 -8.98 -9.71 -3.94
CA VAL A 164 -8.95 -8.28 -4.28
C VAL A 164 -10.03 -7.51 -3.52
N LYS A 165 -11.27 -8.03 -3.49
CA LYS A 165 -12.37 -7.43 -2.73
C LYS A 165 -12.03 -7.33 -1.25
N ALA A 166 -11.55 -8.42 -0.64
CA ALA A 166 -11.16 -8.42 0.77
C ALA A 166 -10.06 -7.38 1.07
N LEU A 167 -9.06 -7.25 0.19
CA LEU A 167 -7.98 -6.27 0.35
C LEU A 167 -8.47 -4.82 0.26
N ILE A 168 -9.40 -4.51 -0.64
CA ILE A 168 -10.00 -3.17 -0.73
C ILE A 168 -10.77 -2.85 0.54
N LEU A 169 -11.62 -3.76 1.01
CA LEU A 169 -12.41 -3.54 2.22
C LEU A 169 -11.51 -3.35 3.43
N GLU A 170 -10.46 -4.16 3.57
CA GLU A 170 -9.46 -3.98 4.62
C GLU A 170 -8.75 -2.63 4.53
N ARG A 171 -8.40 -2.19 3.31
CA ARG A 171 -7.76 -0.89 3.11
C ARG A 171 -8.70 0.26 3.46
N LEU A 172 -9.97 0.18 3.08
CA LEU A 172 -10.99 1.19 3.43
C LEU A 172 -11.19 1.26 4.94
N LYS A 173 -11.27 0.11 5.63
CA LYS A 173 -11.41 0.03 7.09
C LYS A 173 -10.30 0.77 7.85
N MET A 174 -9.09 0.87 7.28
CA MET A 174 -7.98 1.63 7.89
C MET A 174 -8.20 3.15 7.92
N ASN A 175 -9.18 3.68 7.17
CA ASN A 175 -9.51 5.10 7.16
C ASN A 175 -10.63 5.47 8.17
N ASN A 176 -11.16 4.51 8.93
CA ASN A 176 -12.29 4.73 9.84
C ASN A 176 -12.03 5.87 10.85
N GLU A 177 -10.83 5.90 11.45
CA GLU A 177 -10.45 6.90 12.47
C GLU A 177 -10.41 8.35 11.97
N ILE A 178 -10.27 8.56 10.64
CA ILE A 178 -10.02 9.87 10.05
C ILE A 178 -11.10 10.30 9.06
N ILE A 179 -12.20 9.54 8.98
CA ILE A 179 -13.20 9.69 7.92
C ILE A 179 -13.83 11.08 7.87
N HIS A 180 -14.02 11.71 9.04
CA HIS A 180 -14.58 13.04 9.22
C HIS A 180 -13.67 14.16 8.68
N ARG A 181 -12.37 13.91 8.55
CA ARG A 181 -11.39 14.83 7.94
C ARG A 181 -10.93 14.40 6.56
N TRP A 182 -11.37 13.23 6.10
CA TRP A 182 -10.91 12.65 4.85
C TRP A 182 -11.41 13.41 3.62
N GLN A 183 -12.58 14.05 3.70
CA GLN A 183 -13.09 14.91 2.64
C GLN A 183 -12.15 16.10 2.36
N ASP A 184 -11.59 16.70 3.41
CA ASP A 184 -10.63 17.80 3.29
C ASP A 184 -9.33 17.32 2.61
N ALA A 185 -8.86 16.11 2.95
CA ALA A 185 -7.71 15.50 2.31
C ALA A 185 -7.96 15.21 0.82
N LEU A 186 -9.13 14.67 0.47
CA LEU A 186 -9.54 14.45 -0.92
C LEU A 186 -9.62 15.75 -1.72
N ALA A 187 -10.09 16.84 -1.09
CA ALA A 187 -10.07 18.16 -1.70
C ALA A 187 -8.64 18.64 -2.00
N LEU A 188 -7.70 18.47 -1.05
CA LEU A 188 -6.30 18.86 -1.23
C LEU A 188 -5.61 18.03 -2.34
N MET A 189 -5.92 16.74 -2.44
CA MET A 189 -5.43 15.85 -3.51
C MET A 189 -6.00 16.21 -4.89
N SER A 190 -7.18 16.84 -4.94
CA SER A 190 -7.85 17.23 -6.18
C SER A 190 -7.27 18.48 -6.83
N PHE A 191 -6.37 19.20 -6.16
CA PHE A 191 -5.69 20.35 -6.77
C PHE A 191 -4.79 19.91 -7.93
N PRO A 192 -4.79 20.61 -9.09
CA PRO A 192 -4.04 20.19 -10.29
C PRO A 192 -2.55 19.93 -10.06
N SER A 193 -1.92 20.65 -9.14
CA SER A 193 -0.51 20.44 -8.74
C SER A 193 -0.27 19.12 -8.01
N ASN A 194 -1.30 18.60 -7.33
CA ASN A 194 -1.25 17.46 -6.42
C ASN A 194 -1.83 16.18 -7.04
N ILE A 195 -2.66 16.30 -8.08
CA ILE A 195 -3.22 15.17 -8.83
C ILE A 195 -2.16 14.14 -9.26
N PRO A 196 -1.02 14.50 -9.89
CA PRO A 196 -0.08 13.49 -10.37
C PRO A 196 0.50 12.64 -9.24
N LEU A 197 0.74 13.24 -8.07
CA LEU A 197 1.25 12.56 -6.88
C LEU A 197 0.21 11.61 -6.30
N SER A 198 -1.02 12.11 -6.14
CA SER A 198 -2.14 11.33 -5.61
C SER A 198 -2.47 10.15 -6.51
N LEU A 199 -2.43 10.36 -7.83
CA LEU A 199 -2.66 9.31 -8.82
C LEU A 199 -1.53 8.27 -8.84
N SER A 200 -0.28 8.70 -8.64
CA SER A 200 0.86 7.79 -8.52
C SER A 200 0.74 6.87 -7.30
N GLU A 201 0.32 7.40 -6.14
CA GLU A 201 0.05 6.58 -4.96
C GLU A 201 -1.15 5.64 -5.17
N LEU A 202 -2.22 6.11 -5.83
CA LEU A 202 -3.39 5.28 -6.15
C LEU A 202 -3.04 4.15 -7.13
N HIS A 203 -2.19 4.41 -8.12
CA HIS A 203 -1.68 3.41 -9.04
C HIS A 203 -0.78 2.39 -8.32
N SER A 204 0.10 2.87 -7.44
CA SER A 204 0.94 2.01 -6.61
C SER A 204 0.08 1.10 -5.73
N LEU A 205 -0.98 1.62 -5.13
CA LEU A 205 -1.92 0.85 -4.32
C LEU A 205 -2.64 -0.24 -5.14
N SER A 206 -3.17 0.09 -6.32
CA SER A 206 -3.86 -0.90 -7.15
C SER A 206 -2.92 -1.99 -7.65
N SER A 207 -1.69 -1.63 -8.02
CA SER A 207 -0.65 -2.60 -8.37
C SER A 207 -0.29 -3.51 -7.20
N ASP A 208 -0.18 -2.97 -5.98
CA ASP A 208 0.08 -3.74 -4.76
C ASP A 208 -1.05 -4.73 -4.47
N ILE A 209 -2.31 -4.27 -4.53
CA ILE A 209 -3.47 -5.13 -4.27
C ILE A 209 -3.54 -6.30 -5.24
N LEU A 210 -3.35 -6.06 -6.55
CA LEU A 210 -3.36 -7.13 -7.55
C LEU A 210 -2.23 -8.13 -7.34
N TYR A 211 -1.05 -7.64 -6.95
CA TYR A 211 0.08 -8.50 -6.63
C TYR A 211 -0.18 -9.35 -5.39
N LEU A 212 -0.69 -8.76 -4.31
CA LEU A 212 -1.05 -9.47 -3.07
C LEU A 212 -2.18 -10.48 -3.30
N ALA A 213 -3.08 -10.21 -4.23
CA ALA A 213 -4.13 -11.15 -4.63
C ALA A 213 -3.61 -12.32 -5.50
N GLY A 214 -2.40 -12.20 -6.06
CA GLY A 214 -1.79 -13.21 -6.93
C GLY A 214 -2.26 -13.13 -8.39
N ASP A 215 -2.65 -11.94 -8.88
CA ASP A 215 -3.02 -11.77 -10.28
C ASP A 215 -1.80 -11.91 -11.21
N ALA A 216 -1.89 -12.83 -12.18
CA ALA A 216 -0.83 -13.12 -13.15
C ALA A 216 -1.17 -12.60 -14.56
N SER A 217 -1.87 -11.46 -14.65
CA SER A 217 -2.22 -10.82 -15.94
C SER A 217 -0.99 -10.17 -16.61
N ILE A 218 -0.81 -10.35 -17.93
CA ILE A 218 0.41 -9.95 -18.65
C ILE A 218 0.10 -9.04 -19.86
N ASP A 219 -1.12 -9.06 -20.40
CA ASP A 219 -1.50 -8.36 -21.64
C ASP A 219 -2.25 -7.04 -21.38
N ALA A 220 -3.09 -6.59 -22.32
CA ALA A 220 -3.96 -5.42 -22.13
C ALA A 220 -4.79 -5.49 -20.82
N SER A 221 -5.07 -6.71 -20.33
CA SER A 221 -5.69 -6.94 -19.04
C SER A 221 -4.88 -6.38 -17.86
N TRP A 222 -3.55 -6.34 -17.93
CA TRP A 222 -2.68 -5.76 -16.91
C TRP A 222 -2.98 -4.27 -16.66
N TYR A 223 -3.19 -3.50 -17.73
CA TYR A 223 -3.51 -2.08 -17.67
C TYR A 223 -4.96 -1.88 -17.25
N THR A 224 -5.89 -2.60 -17.88
CA THR A 224 -7.32 -2.44 -17.61
C THR A 224 -7.66 -2.82 -16.17
N LYS A 225 -7.08 -3.90 -15.62
CA LYS A 225 -7.30 -4.30 -14.22
C LYS A 225 -6.80 -3.28 -13.23
N ARG A 226 -5.63 -2.67 -13.46
CA ARG A 226 -5.10 -1.61 -12.58
C ARG A 226 -5.96 -0.36 -12.64
N LEU A 227 -6.36 0.04 -13.84
CA LEU A 227 -7.22 1.22 -14.03
C LEU A 227 -8.59 1.02 -13.40
N SER A 228 -9.24 -0.14 -13.63
CA SER A 228 -10.54 -0.46 -13.05
C SER A 228 -10.47 -0.53 -11.53
N LEU A 229 -9.42 -1.15 -10.99
CA LEU A 229 -9.21 -1.26 -9.55
C LEU A 229 -8.96 0.10 -8.90
N SER A 230 -8.11 0.95 -9.50
CA SER A 230 -7.88 2.32 -9.02
C SER A 230 -9.17 3.14 -9.03
N THR A 231 -9.98 3.02 -10.09
CA THR A 231 -11.26 3.73 -10.21
C THR A 231 -12.28 3.23 -9.18
N LEU A 232 -12.36 1.91 -8.99
CA LEU A 232 -13.23 1.30 -7.99
C LEU A 232 -12.83 1.76 -6.59
N TYR A 233 -11.54 1.71 -6.25
CA TYR A 233 -11.06 2.18 -4.95
C TYR A 233 -11.37 3.66 -4.72
N ALA A 234 -11.02 4.54 -5.67
CA ALA A 234 -11.25 5.98 -5.55
C ALA A 234 -12.74 6.33 -5.40
N SER A 235 -13.62 5.68 -6.18
CA SER A 235 -15.07 5.89 -6.05
C SER A 235 -15.61 5.36 -4.72
N SER A 236 -15.12 4.22 -4.25
CA SER A 236 -15.53 3.64 -2.96
C SER A 236 -15.10 4.52 -1.79
N GLU A 237 -13.91 5.11 -1.87
CA GLU A 237 -13.38 6.02 -0.85
C GLU A 237 -14.25 7.28 -0.73
N VAL A 238 -14.70 7.87 -1.84
CA VAL A 238 -15.64 9.00 -1.84
C VAL A 238 -16.99 8.61 -1.24
N ILE A 239 -17.53 7.44 -1.61
CA ILE A 239 -18.80 6.95 -1.06
C ILE A 239 -18.71 6.72 0.45
N MET A 240 -17.60 6.16 0.92
CA MET A 240 -17.35 5.92 2.33
C MET A 240 -17.49 7.20 3.15
N THR A 241 -17.01 8.35 2.65
CA THR A 241 -17.13 9.63 3.38
C THR A 241 -18.56 10.12 3.60
N ARG A 242 -19.55 9.58 2.88
CA ARG A 242 -20.97 9.92 3.00
C ARG A 242 -21.77 8.81 3.67
N ASP A 243 -21.12 7.70 4.00
CA ASP A 243 -21.77 6.52 4.53
C ASP A 243 -21.86 6.60 6.06
N SER A 244 -23.10 6.67 6.55
CA SER A 244 -23.42 6.66 7.99
C SER A 244 -24.00 5.31 8.44
N SER A 245 -23.94 4.27 7.60
CA SER A 245 -24.44 2.93 7.92
C SER A 245 -23.52 2.21 8.95
N PRO A 246 -24.07 1.28 9.75
CA PRO A 246 -23.25 0.51 10.70
C PRO A 246 -22.18 -0.29 9.95
N ASP A 247 -20.95 -0.26 10.45
CA ASP A 247 -19.78 -0.92 9.87
C ASP A 247 -19.54 -0.64 8.37
N TYR A 248 -20.04 0.49 7.86
CA TYR A 248 -19.98 0.86 6.43
C TYR A 248 -20.60 -0.19 5.50
N SER A 249 -21.67 -0.86 5.92
CA SER A 249 -22.33 -1.91 5.14
C SER A 249 -22.77 -1.43 3.75
N TYR A 250 -23.15 -0.15 3.63
CA TYR A 250 -23.53 0.43 2.34
C TYR A 250 -22.33 0.53 1.39
N THR A 251 -21.15 0.93 1.91
CA THR A 251 -19.89 0.94 1.16
C THR A 251 -19.46 -0.46 0.76
N GLU A 252 -19.56 -1.45 1.66
CA GLU A 252 -19.25 -2.85 1.33
C GLU A 252 -20.14 -3.38 0.18
N GLY A 253 -21.44 -3.09 0.23
CA GLY A 253 -22.37 -3.44 -0.85
C GLY A 253 -22.12 -2.67 -2.15
N PHE A 254 -21.63 -1.43 -2.08
CA PHE A 254 -21.23 -0.67 -3.26
C PHE A 254 -20.02 -1.30 -3.95
N VAL A 255 -19.00 -1.69 -3.18
CA VAL A 255 -17.82 -2.39 -3.70
C VAL A 255 -18.23 -3.67 -4.41
N GLU A 256 -19.15 -4.46 -3.83
CA GLU A 256 -19.61 -5.71 -4.45
C GLU A 256 -20.26 -5.49 -5.80
N ARG A 257 -21.24 -4.59 -5.87
CA ARG A 257 -21.92 -4.24 -7.13
C ARG A 257 -20.94 -3.79 -8.20
N ARG A 258 -19.92 -3.01 -7.82
CA ARG A 258 -18.89 -2.53 -8.76
C ARG A 258 -17.93 -3.63 -9.20
N PHE A 259 -17.67 -4.66 -8.41
CA PHE A 259 -16.91 -5.81 -8.87
C PHE A 259 -17.66 -6.62 -9.92
N GLU A 260 -18.96 -6.87 -9.68
CA GLU A 260 -19.84 -7.55 -10.63
C GLU A 260 -19.92 -6.79 -11.97
N ASP A 261 -20.06 -5.45 -11.91
CA ASP A 261 -20.09 -4.59 -13.10
C ASP A 261 -18.75 -4.62 -13.89
N ASN A 262 -17.61 -4.63 -13.21
CA ASN A 262 -16.30 -4.67 -13.86
C ASN A 262 -16.05 -5.99 -14.60
N GLY A 263 -16.54 -7.11 -14.07
CA GLY A 263 -16.54 -8.39 -14.78
C GLY A 263 -17.35 -8.30 -16.08
N ALA A 264 -18.55 -7.72 -16.02
CA ALA A 264 -19.42 -7.55 -17.18
C ALA A 264 -18.90 -6.52 -18.21
N LEU A 265 -18.12 -5.52 -17.78
CA LEU A 265 -17.53 -4.51 -18.66
C LEU A 265 -16.49 -5.10 -19.61
N GLY A 266 -15.73 -6.11 -19.18
CA GLY A 266 -14.77 -6.83 -20.04
C GLY A 266 -15.43 -7.42 -21.29
N ASP A 267 -16.61 -8.01 -21.13
CA ASP A 267 -17.37 -8.61 -22.23
C ASP A 267 -18.02 -7.55 -23.14
N LYS A 268 -18.45 -6.42 -22.57
CA LYS A 268 -19.11 -5.33 -23.30
C LYS A 268 -18.16 -4.49 -24.16
N VAL A 269 -16.86 -4.51 -23.91
CA VAL A 269 -15.84 -3.86 -24.76
C VAL A 269 -15.82 -4.46 -26.18
N GLY A 270 -16.23 -5.73 -26.34
CA GLY A 270 -16.41 -6.35 -27.65
C GLY A 270 -17.43 -5.60 -28.54
N GLY A 271 -18.51 -5.08 -27.95
CA GLY A 271 -19.52 -4.30 -28.67
C GLY A 271 -19.03 -2.93 -29.14
N VAL A 272 -18.15 -2.29 -28.37
CA VAL A 272 -17.56 -0.98 -28.72
C VAL A 272 -16.65 -1.09 -29.95
N LYS A 273 -15.94 -2.21 -30.12
CA LYS A 273 -15.16 -2.47 -31.34
C LYS A 273 -16.04 -2.51 -32.59
N SER A 274 -17.23 -3.10 -32.49
CA SER A 274 -18.19 -3.14 -33.59
C SER A 274 -18.71 -1.73 -33.93
N TYR A 275 -19.01 -0.91 -32.92
CA TYR A 275 -19.44 0.48 -33.12
C TYR A 275 -18.34 1.37 -33.72
N LEU A 276 -17.09 1.22 -33.27
CA LEU A 276 -15.94 1.90 -33.87
C LEU A 276 -15.70 1.47 -35.31
N GLY A 277 -15.85 0.18 -35.62
CA GLY A 277 -15.79 -0.33 -36.99
C GLY A 277 -16.87 0.30 -37.88
N PHE A 278 -18.08 0.46 -37.34
CA PHE A 278 -19.18 1.17 -38.02
C PHE A 278 -18.84 2.65 -38.28
N MET A 279 -18.43 3.39 -37.25
CA MET A 279 -18.09 4.81 -37.37
C MET A 279 -16.89 5.06 -38.29
N ALA A 280 -15.88 4.17 -38.27
CA ALA A 280 -14.75 4.21 -39.18
C ALA A 280 -15.21 3.97 -40.63
N GLY A 281 -16.11 3.01 -40.86
CA GLY A 281 -16.71 2.77 -42.17
C GLY A 281 -17.48 3.99 -42.70
N THR A 282 -18.27 4.65 -41.84
CA THR A 282 -18.98 5.89 -42.20
C THR A 282 -18.01 7.04 -42.49
N ALA A 283 -16.98 7.22 -41.68
CA ALA A 283 -15.97 8.26 -41.88
C ALA A 283 -15.17 8.07 -43.18
N VAL A 284 -14.81 6.82 -43.51
CA VAL A 284 -14.15 6.49 -44.79
C VAL A 284 -15.10 6.71 -45.97
N GLY A 285 -16.38 6.34 -45.84
CA GLY A 285 -17.39 6.60 -46.87
C GLY A 285 -17.59 8.10 -47.14
N LEU A 286 -17.67 8.91 -46.09
CA LEU A 286 -17.75 10.37 -46.19
C LEU A 286 -16.45 10.97 -46.74
N GLY A 287 -15.29 10.46 -46.36
CA GLY A 287 -14.00 10.88 -46.90
C GLY A 287 -13.88 10.65 -48.41
N ARG A 288 -14.30 9.47 -48.91
CA ARG A 288 -14.34 9.19 -50.36
C ARG A 288 -15.34 10.06 -51.10
N SER A 289 -16.48 10.38 -50.46
CA SER A 289 -17.47 11.33 -51.01
C SER A 289 -16.93 12.75 -51.14
N TRP A 290 -15.95 13.15 -50.33
CA TRP A 290 -15.30 14.46 -50.36
C TRP A 290 -14.08 14.52 -51.30
N GLY A 291 -13.82 13.47 -52.08
CA GLY A 291 -12.73 13.43 -53.04
C GLY A 291 -11.34 13.20 -52.43
N LEU A 292 -11.25 12.83 -51.15
CA LEU A 292 -9.99 12.42 -50.53
C LEU A 292 -9.55 11.06 -51.11
N LYS A 293 -8.31 11.01 -51.59
CA LYS A 293 -7.64 9.78 -52.02
C LYS A 293 -7.21 9.01 -50.76
N ILE A 294 -8.15 8.29 -50.15
CA ILE A 294 -7.95 7.38 -49.01
C ILE A 294 -8.04 5.94 -49.51
#